data_AF-A0A954YXL0-F1
#
_entry.id   AF-A0A954YXL0-F1
#
_cell.length_a   1.000
_cell.length_b   1.000
_cell.length_c   1.000
_cell.angle_alpha   90.00
_cell.angle_beta   90.00
_cell.angle_gamma   90.00
#
_symmetry.space_group_name_H-M   'P 1'
#
loop_
_entity.id
_entity.type
_entity.pdbx_description
1 polymer ?
#
loop_
_entity_poly.entity_id
_entity_poly.type
_entity_poly.pdbx_seq_one_letter_code
_entity_poly.pdbx_strand_id
1 'polypeptide(L)'
;MMKRWRTIVAITIALLLAGGGFVAWKVWPRKTVTVTDARRIRTPEPNARVRDILWDVPESAEDILRLTDGATDYAMDAEGRRLVYRRGEGASADLYVREKADERWGPAAPLDAVNSPDAELDVSLSPDGGTLVFASDRAGAMGGFDLYISRYSMGSWGAPAPIDVAESAYDERGAAVARHGVRVFFASNRPQASAPGDGADSTSQPSAPAGDFNLYCVDLLASAPPVAIDAANSGADEMGGALSPADDFLYFASNREGGAGGYDLYRVRLLPDAFGVVERLDDTINTAEDERAPILGLSGFRL
;
A
#
# COMPACT_ATOMS: atom_id res chain seq x y z
N MET A 1 -13.44 -43.41 -64.35
CA MET A 1 -13.28 -43.98 -63.00
C MET A 1 -12.34 -43.15 -62.09
N MET A 2 -11.19 -42.69 -62.59
CA MET A 2 -10.15 -42.00 -61.78
C MET A 2 -10.55 -40.63 -61.18
N LYS A 3 -11.43 -39.83 -61.82
CA LYS A 3 -11.86 -38.53 -61.27
C LYS A 3 -12.65 -38.65 -59.96
N ARG A 4 -13.56 -39.64 -59.88
CA ARG A 4 -14.38 -39.88 -58.67
C ARG A 4 -13.54 -40.32 -57.47
N TRP A 5 -12.49 -41.11 -57.70
CA TRP A 5 -11.56 -41.53 -56.65
C TRP A 5 -10.79 -40.35 -56.04
N ARG A 6 -10.30 -39.43 -56.89
CA ARG A 6 -9.61 -38.21 -56.43
C ARG A 6 -10.52 -37.30 -55.59
N THR A 7 -11.79 -37.17 -55.98
CA THR A 7 -12.77 -36.39 -55.23
C THR A 7 -13.07 -37.02 -53.87
N ILE A 8 -13.23 -38.35 -53.80
CA ILE A 8 -13.48 -39.05 -52.53
C ILE A 8 -12.28 -38.89 -51.60
N VAL A 9 -11.06 -39.12 -52.09
CA VAL A 9 -9.83 -38.96 -51.29
C VAL A 9 -9.69 -37.51 -50.78
N ALA A 10 -9.97 -36.51 -51.62
CA ALA A 10 -9.92 -35.10 -51.21
C ALA A 10 -10.94 -34.79 -50.11
N ILE A 11 -12.18 -35.31 -50.20
CA ILE A 11 -13.21 -35.13 -49.18
C ILE A 11 -12.80 -35.82 -47.88
N THR A 12 -12.25 -37.04 -47.94
CA THR A 12 -11.80 -37.77 -46.74
C THR A 12 -10.65 -37.03 -46.04
N ILE A 13 -9.68 -36.49 -46.78
CA ILE A 13 -8.60 -35.69 -46.22
C ILE A 13 -9.15 -34.41 -45.58
N ALA A 14 -10.08 -33.71 -46.25
CA ALA A 14 -10.70 -32.51 -45.70
C ALA A 14 -11.46 -32.79 -44.39
N LEU A 15 -12.19 -33.91 -44.32
CA LEU A 15 -12.89 -34.34 -43.11
C LEU A 15 -11.93 -34.73 -41.97
N LEU A 16 -10.81 -35.40 -42.29
CA LEU A 16 -9.79 -35.73 -41.30
C LEU A 16 -9.06 -34.49 -40.77
N LEU A 17 -8.76 -33.52 -41.64
CA LEU A 17 -8.15 -32.24 -41.24
C LEU A 17 -9.12 -31.38 -40.41
N ALA A 18 -10.40 -31.33 -40.79
CA ALA A 18 -11.43 -30.62 -40.04
C ALA A 18 -11.70 -31.28 -38.67
N GLY A 19 -11.78 -32.61 -38.63
CA GLY A 19 -11.92 -33.37 -37.39
C GLY A 19 -10.71 -33.23 -36.47
N GLY A 20 -9.50 -33.34 -37.02
CA GLY A 20 -8.24 -33.12 -36.31
C GLY A 20 -8.12 -31.69 -35.78
N GLY A 21 -8.51 -30.68 -36.57
CA GLY A 21 -8.58 -29.28 -36.16
C GLY A 21 -9.60 -29.02 -35.05
N PHE A 22 -10.76 -29.68 -35.09
CA PHE A 22 -11.79 -29.56 -34.04
C PHE A 22 -11.35 -30.22 -32.72
N VAL A 23 -10.74 -31.41 -32.78
CA VAL A 23 -10.18 -32.08 -31.61
C VAL A 23 -9.02 -31.27 -31.05
N ALA A 24 -8.09 -30.80 -31.90
CA ALA A 24 -7.03 -29.91 -31.47
C ALA A 24 -7.61 -28.65 -30.81
N TRP A 25 -8.61 -27.99 -31.39
CA TRP A 25 -9.25 -26.81 -30.79
C TRP A 25 -9.94 -27.08 -29.45
N LYS A 26 -10.49 -28.28 -29.25
CA LYS A 26 -11.13 -28.70 -27.98
C LYS A 26 -10.11 -29.05 -26.88
N VAL A 27 -8.96 -29.58 -27.26
CA VAL A 27 -7.95 -30.13 -26.32
C VAL A 27 -6.74 -29.19 -26.17
N TRP A 28 -6.59 -28.20 -27.06
CA TRP A 28 -5.54 -27.19 -26.96
C TRP A 28 -5.76 -26.38 -25.68
N PRO A 29 -4.78 -26.35 -24.76
CA PRO A 29 -4.89 -25.56 -23.56
C PRO A 29 -5.03 -24.09 -23.98
N ARG A 30 -6.23 -23.54 -23.81
CA ARG A 30 -6.40 -22.10 -23.90
C ARG A 30 -5.62 -21.53 -22.74
N LYS A 31 -4.51 -20.84 -23.02
CA LYS A 31 -3.93 -19.92 -22.03
C LYS A 31 -5.01 -18.87 -21.80
N THR A 32 -5.84 -19.07 -20.79
CA THR A 32 -6.70 -18.02 -20.27
C THR A 32 -5.75 -17.03 -19.65
N VAL A 33 -5.41 -15.99 -20.42
CA VAL A 33 -4.71 -14.83 -19.87
C VAL A 33 -5.80 -14.02 -19.18
N THR A 34 -5.92 -14.20 -17.87
CA THR A 34 -6.68 -13.26 -17.05
C THR A 34 -5.80 -12.03 -16.91
N VAL A 35 -5.97 -11.06 -17.80
CA VAL A 35 -5.49 -9.70 -17.57
C VAL A 35 -6.60 -9.00 -16.79
N THR A 36 -6.28 -8.47 -15.61
CA THR A 36 -7.18 -7.55 -14.93
C THR A 36 -6.96 -6.19 -15.57
N ASP A 37 -7.73 -5.86 -16.62
CA ASP A 37 -7.97 -4.45 -16.85
C ASP A 37 -8.91 -3.98 -15.74
N ALA A 38 -8.62 -2.84 -15.12
CA ALA A 38 -9.28 -2.34 -13.91
C ALA A 38 -10.78 -1.99 -14.08
N ARG A 39 -11.48 -2.59 -15.06
CA ARG A 39 -12.87 -2.30 -15.42
C ARG A 39 -13.82 -3.50 -15.28
N ARG A 40 -13.35 -4.75 -15.17
CA ARG A 40 -14.22 -5.91 -14.88
C ARG A 40 -13.53 -7.01 -14.08
N ILE A 41 -14.00 -7.23 -12.86
CA ILE A 41 -13.71 -8.44 -12.08
C ILE A 41 -14.54 -9.59 -12.66
N ARG A 42 -13.89 -10.63 -13.18
CA ARG A 42 -14.53 -11.93 -13.40
C ARG A 42 -14.46 -12.74 -12.10
N THR A 43 -15.48 -13.57 -11.86
CA THR A 43 -15.60 -14.43 -10.68
C THR A 43 -14.26 -15.12 -10.39
N PRO A 44 -13.72 -15.03 -9.15
CA PRO A 44 -12.43 -15.62 -8.84
C PRO A 44 -12.54 -17.14 -8.96
N GLU A 45 -11.70 -17.76 -9.79
CA GLU A 45 -11.43 -19.18 -9.61
C GLU A 45 -10.62 -19.33 -8.31
N PRO A 46 -11.02 -20.23 -7.38
CA PRO A 46 -10.39 -20.38 -6.07
C PRO A 46 -8.87 -20.67 -6.10
N ASN A 47 -8.35 -21.10 -7.25
CA ASN A 47 -6.97 -21.54 -7.44
C ASN A 47 -6.22 -20.76 -8.55
N ALA A 48 -6.77 -19.64 -9.02
CA ALA A 48 -6.05 -18.82 -9.99
C ALA A 48 -4.85 -18.15 -9.29
N ARG A 49 -3.63 -18.60 -9.62
CA ARG A 49 -2.41 -17.86 -9.27
C ARG A 49 -2.45 -16.52 -9.99
N VAL A 50 -2.43 -15.42 -9.24
CA VAL A 50 -2.19 -14.08 -9.76
C VAL A 50 -0.89 -14.17 -10.55
N ARG A 51 -0.92 -13.87 -11.85
CA ARG A 51 0.31 -13.74 -12.62
C ARG A 51 0.88 -12.35 -12.37
N ASP A 52 2.18 -12.35 -12.18
CA ASP A 52 3.09 -11.27 -11.86
C ASP A 52 2.62 -9.92 -12.42
N ILE A 53 2.41 -8.95 -11.53
CA ILE A 53 2.46 -7.55 -11.93
C ILE A 53 3.90 -7.36 -12.42
N LEU A 54 4.07 -7.11 -13.71
CA LEU A 54 5.36 -6.72 -14.25
C LEU A 54 5.57 -5.27 -13.82
N TRP A 55 6.35 -5.09 -12.76
CA TRP A 55 6.77 -3.76 -12.33
C TRP A 55 7.75 -3.18 -13.34
N ASP A 56 7.65 -1.87 -13.57
CA ASP A 56 8.70 -1.14 -14.27
C ASP A 56 9.97 -1.12 -13.38
N VAL A 57 11.15 -1.00 -13.98
CA VAL A 57 12.39 -0.83 -13.21
C VAL A 57 12.26 0.43 -12.33
N PRO A 58 12.60 0.37 -11.03
CA PRO A 58 12.53 1.53 -10.16
C PRO A 58 13.30 2.73 -10.73
N GLU A 59 12.69 3.90 -10.65
CA GLU A 59 13.29 5.18 -11.01
C GLU A 59 13.25 6.10 -9.77
N SER A 60 14.19 7.04 -9.68
CA SER A 60 14.22 7.97 -8.55
C SER A 60 12.95 8.84 -8.52
N ALA A 61 12.28 8.88 -7.38
CA ALA A 61 11.14 9.77 -7.16
C ALA A 61 11.53 11.25 -7.37
N GLU A 62 12.74 11.63 -6.97
CA GLU A 62 13.28 12.99 -7.21
C GLU A 62 13.37 13.31 -8.70
N ASP A 63 13.81 12.37 -9.52
CA ASP A 63 13.93 12.56 -10.97
C ASP A 63 12.55 12.64 -11.64
N ILE A 64 11.62 11.76 -11.23
CA ILE A 64 10.24 11.72 -11.76
C ILE A 64 9.47 12.99 -11.38
N LEU A 65 9.55 13.38 -10.10
CA LEU A 65 8.80 14.51 -9.55
C LEU A 65 9.53 15.84 -9.71
N ARG A 66 10.80 15.80 -10.14
CA ARG A 66 11.72 16.94 -10.24
C ARG A 66 11.79 17.70 -8.92
N LEU A 67 12.06 16.95 -7.86
CA LEU A 67 12.27 17.42 -6.49
C LEU A 67 13.77 17.38 -6.24
N THR A 68 14.36 18.46 -5.73
CA THR A 68 15.82 18.59 -5.55
C THR A 68 16.14 19.19 -4.18
N ASP A 69 15.31 18.87 -3.20
CA ASP A 69 15.11 19.60 -1.96
C ASP A 69 15.15 18.71 -0.72
N GLY A 70 15.64 17.47 -0.84
CA GLY A 70 15.74 16.51 0.27
C GLY A 70 14.38 16.02 0.74
N ALA A 71 13.43 15.88 -0.19
CA ALA A 71 12.08 15.43 0.10
C ALA A 71 12.06 13.94 0.47
N THR A 72 11.21 13.59 1.42
CA THR A 72 11.02 12.23 1.93
C THR A 72 9.53 12.03 2.27
N ASP A 73 9.12 10.80 2.58
CA ASP A 73 7.73 10.45 2.95
C ASP A 73 6.70 11.03 1.97
N TYR A 74 6.72 10.61 0.70
CA TYR A 74 5.82 11.18 -0.30
C TYR A 74 4.41 10.56 -0.22
N ALA A 75 3.39 11.34 -0.56
CA ALA A 75 2.01 10.89 -0.69
C ALA A 75 1.32 11.63 -1.84
N MET A 76 0.52 10.92 -2.65
CA MET A 76 -0.13 11.49 -3.83
C MET A 76 -1.60 11.04 -3.92
N ASP A 77 -2.48 11.92 -4.40
CA ASP A 77 -3.86 11.54 -4.71
C ASP A 77 -3.94 10.68 -5.97
N ALA A 78 -5.06 9.96 -6.16
CA ALA A 78 -5.21 9.00 -7.27
C ALA A 78 -5.33 9.66 -8.65
N GLU A 79 -5.53 10.99 -8.72
CA GLU A 79 -5.49 11.74 -9.97
C GLU A 79 -4.12 12.35 -10.29
N GLY A 80 -3.16 12.28 -9.36
CA GLY A 80 -1.83 12.84 -9.51
C GLY A 80 -1.83 14.37 -9.56
N ARG A 81 -2.81 14.98 -8.90
CA ARG A 81 -2.97 16.43 -8.84
C ARG A 81 -2.32 16.99 -7.60
N ARG A 82 -2.33 16.28 -6.48
CA ARG A 82 -1.69 16.71 -5.24
C ARG A 82 -0.59 15.77 -4.83
N LEU A 83 0.58 16.32 -4.57
CA LEU A 83 1.70 15.66 -3.94
C LEU A 83 1.94 16.33 -2.59
N VAL A 84 1.95 15.55 -1.51
CA VAL A 84 2.40 15.96 -0.17
C VAL A 84 3.67 15.20 0.16
N TYR A 85 4.61 15.84 0.85
CA TYR A 85 5.88 15.23 1.22
C TYR A 85 6.51 15.94 2.40
N ARG A 86 7.41 15.26 3.10
CA ARG A 86 8.22 15.82 4.19
C ARG A 86 9.46 16.50 3.65
N ARG A 87 9.86 17.61 4.28
CA ARG A 87 11.20 18.20 4.20
C ARG A 87 11.77 18.40 5.59
N GLY A 88 13.10 18.35 5.71
CA GLY A 88 13.78 18.54 6.99
C GLY A 88 13.83 17.27 7.84
N GLU A 89 14.47 17.38 9.00
CA GLU A 89 14.68 16.27 9.94
C GLU A 89 14.51 16.74 11.39
N GLY A 90 14.24 15.79 12.30
CA GLY A 90 13.96 16.09 13.71
C GLY A 90 12.85 17.12 13.87
N ALA A 91 13.00 18.06 14.80
CA ALA A 91 12.03 19.13 15.05
C ALA A 91 11.85 20.13 13.89
N SER A 92 12.58 19.98 12.77
CA SER A 92 12.40 20.79 11.55
C SER A 92 11.72 20.01 10.42
N ALA A 93 11.26 18.79 10.70
CA ALA A 93 10.54 17.97 9.74
C ALA A 93 9.12 18.51 9.54
N ASP A 94 8.89 19.11 8.37
CA ASP A 94 7.66 19.82 8.01
C ASP A 94 7.03 19.19 6.76
N LEU A 95 5.71 19.24 6.65
CA LEU A 95 5.01 18.81 5.44
C LEU A 95 4.85 19.95 4.44
N TYR A 96 5.06 19.62 3.16
CA TYR A 96 4.93 20.50 2.01
C TYR A 96 3.98 19.89 0.99
N VAL A 97 3.33 20.76 0.21
CA VAL A 97 2.40 20.38 -0.85
C VAL A 97 2.78 21.02 -2.18
N ARG A 98 2.57 20.26 -3.26
CA ARG A 98 2.58 20.75 -4.65
C ARG A 98 1.29 20.33 -5.34
N GLU A 99 0.72 21.27 -6.08
CA GLU A 99 -0.46 21.03 -6.92
C GLU A 99 -0.03 20.97 -8.39
N LYS A 100 -0.61 20.05 -9.15
CA LYS A 100 -0.36 19.85 -10.59
C LYS A 100 -1.47 20.51 -11.39
N ALA A 101 -1.09 21.39 -12.31
CA ALA A 101 -1.98 21.99 -13.30
C ALA A 101 -1.34 21.89 -14.68
N ASP A 102 -2.14 21.55 -15.70
CA ASP A 102 -1.68 21.41 -17.09
C ASP A 102 -0.41 20.53 -17.23
N GLU A 103 -0.42 19.37 -16.57
CA GLU A 103 0.69 18.41 -16.51
C GLU A 103 2.00 18.95 -15.91
N ARG A 104 1.94 20.08 -15.19
CA ARG A 104 3.10 20.69 -14.55
C ARG A 104 2.85 20.87 -13.07
N TRP A 105 3.82 20.45 -12.27
CA TRP A 105 3.83 20.73 -10.85
C TRP A 105 4.07 22.22 -10.60
N GLY A 106 3.21 22.82 -9.77
CA GLY A 106 3.39 24.16 -9.25
C GLY A 106 4.53 24.28 -8.23
N PRO A 107 4.70 25.47 -7.64
CA PRO A 107 5.65 25.68 -6.56
C PRO A 107 5.27 24.87 -5.32
N ALA A 108 6.28 24.49 -4.54
CA ALA A 108 6.07 23.90 -3.22
C ALA A 108 5.59 24.96 -2.23
N ALA A 109 4.60 24.61 -1.41
CA ALA A 109 4.12 25.43 -0.30
C ALA A 109 4.15 24.61 1.00
N PRO A 110 4.52 25.21 2.15
CA PRO A 110 4.34 24.55 3.44
C PRO A 110 2.86 24.29 3.71
N LEU A 111 2.55 23.22 4.43
CA LEU A 111 1.20 22.93 4.91
C LEU A 111 0.95 23.63 6.25
N ASP A 112 0.91 24.97 6.25
CA ASP A 112 0.83 25.81 7.47
C ASP A 112 -0.31 25.44 8.44
N ALA A 113 -1.43 24.93 7.91
CA ALA A 113 -2.57 24.52 8.74
C ALA A 113 -2.36 23.17 9.47
N VAL A 114 -1.40 22.37 9.00
CA VAL A 114 -1.08 21.02 9.49
C VAL A 114 0.19 21.03 10.32
N ASN A 115 1.21 21.74 9.86
CA ASN A 115 2.52 21.79 10.48
C ASN A 115 2.46 22.44 11.87
N SER A 116 3.40 22.04 12.72
CA SER A 116 3.53 22.54 14.08
C SER A 116 5.00 22.88 14.37
N PRO A 117 5.34 23.39 15.57
CA PRO A 117 6.74 23.52 15.99
C PRO A 117 7.46 22.18 16.22
N ASP A 118 6.71 21.08 16.21
CA ASP A 118 7.17 19.71 16.43
C ASP A 118 7.26 18.98 15.06
N ALA A 119 7.76 17.75 15.04
CA ALA A 119 7.99 17.02 13.79
C ALA A 119 6.69 16.46 13.18
N GLU A 120 6.59 16.51 11.85
CA GLU A 120 5.58 15.80 11.07
C GLU A 120 6.22 14.82 10.06
N LEU A 121 5.88 13.54 10.20
CA LEU A 121 6.49 12.42 9.46
C LEU A 121 5.42 11.50 8.85
N ASP A 122 5.86 10.58 7.99
CA ASP A 122 5.08 9.42 7.53
C ASP A 122 3.69 9.79 6.98
N VAL A 123 3.66 10.83 6.14
CA VAL A 123 2.42 11.36 5.61
C VAL A 123 1.76 10.40 4.63
N SER A 124 0.43 10.36 4.70
CA SER A 124 -0.46 9.54 3.89
C SER A 124 -1.61 10.39 3.38
N LEU A 125 -1.92 10.27 2.09
CA LEU A 125 -3.00 11.02 1.44
C LEU A 125 -4.02 10.04 0.88
N SER A 126 -5.30 10.23 1.21
CA SER A 126 -6.36 9.36 0.70
C SER A 126 -6.46 9.47 -0.83
N PRO A 127 -6.85 8.38 -1.52
CA PRO A 127 -6.97 8.37 -2.98
C PRO A 127 -7.82 9.51 -3.57
N ASP A 128 -8.83 10.00 -2.84
CA ASP A 128 -9.70 11.11 -3.25
C ASP A 128 -9.10 12.51 -2.94
N GLY A 129 -7.89 12.58 -2.39
CA GLY A 129 -7.18 13.81 -2.03
C GLY A 129 -7.79 14.58 -0.86
N GLY A 130 -8.82 14.02 -0.20
CA GLY A 130 -9.62 14.72 0.80
C GLY A 130 -9.14 14.55 2.24
N THR A 131 -8.27 13.58 2.51
CA THR A 131 -7.87 13.20 3.87
C THR A 131 -6.36 13.01 3.94
N LEU A 132 -5.74 13.72 4.87
CA LEU A 132 -4.33 13.55 5.23
C LEU A 132 -4.27 12.82 6.56
N VAL A 133 -3.44 11.80 6.66
CA VAL A 133 -3.03 11.18 7.93
C VAL A 133 -1.51 11.25 8.01
N PHE A 134 -0.96 11.59 9.17
CA PHE A 134 0.48 11.71 9.37
C PHE A 134 0.83 11.45 10.84
N ALA A 135 2.08 11.14 11.11
CA ALA A 135 2.61 10.96 12.45
C ALA A 135 3.23 12.27 12.96
N SER A 136 3.03 12.61 14.24
CA SER A 136 3.63 13.80 14.86
C SER A 136 3.90 13.60 16.34
N ASP A 137 5.00 14.17 16.82
CA ASP A 137 5.41 14.21 18.24
C ASP A 137 4.94 15.48 18.96
N ARG A 138 3.90 16.13 18.40
CA ARG A 138 3.34 17.36 18.96
C ARG A 138 2.81 17.22 20.38
N ALA A 139 2.90 18.31 21.13
CA ALA A 139 2.43 18.35 22.51
C ALA A 139 0.97 17.89 22.67
N GLY A 140 0.75 16.90 23.54
CA GLY A 140 -0.55 16.25 23.74
C GLY A 140 -0.57 14.78 23.34
N ALA A 141 0.43 14.34 22.57
CA ALA A 141 0.74 12.94 22.29
C ALA A 141 0.87 12.09 23.57
N MET A 142 0.35 10.87 23.54
CA MET A 142 0.50 9.88 24.62
C MET A 142 1.83 9.12 24.51
N GLY A 143 2.33 8.93 23.28
CA GLY A 143 3.58 8.23 22.96
C GLY A 143 4.71 9.18 22.53
N GLY A 144 5.61 8.69 21.68
CA GLY A 144 6.59 9.53 20.99
C GLY A 144 5.98 10.17 19.75
N PHE A 145 5.56 9.36 18.78
CA PHE A 145 4.79 9.80 17.61
C PHE A 145 3.36 9.25 17.66
N ASP A 146 2.35 10.11 17.53
CA ASP A 146 0.93 9.73 17.43
C ASP A 146 0.37 10.10 16.05
N LEU A 147 -0.75 9.47 15.66
CA LEU A 147 -1.40 9.75 14.37
C LEU A 147 -2.39 10.91 14.45
N TYR A 148 -2.27 11.80 13.49
CA TYR A 148 -3.16 12.94 13.30
C TYR A 148 -3.84 12.87 11.94
N ILE A 149 -5.07 13.40 11.88
CA ILE A 149 -5.88 13.47 10.67
C ILE A 149 -6.28 14.92 10.37
N SER A 150 -6.10 15.33 9.11
CA SER A 150 -6.61 16.60 8.59
C SER A 150 -7.50 16.36 7.36
N ARG A 151 -8.52 17.21 7.19
CA ARG A 151 -9.48 17.12 6.08
C ARG A 151 -9.33 18.33 5.17
N TYR A 152 -9.27 18.07 3.87
CA TYR A 152 -9.27 19.11 2.86
C TYR A 152 -10.71 19.51 2.54
N SER A 153 -11.04 20.79 2.74
CA SER A 153 -12.38 21.32 2.47
C SER A 153 -12.28 22.76 2.00
N MET A 154 -13.13 23.14 1.04
CA MET A 154 -13.23 24.50 0.50
C MET A 154 -11.90 25.14 0.08
N GLY A 155 -10.94 24.34 -0.39
CA GLY A 155 -9.66 24.85 -0.89
C GLY A 155 -8.51 24.84 0.14
N SER A 156 -8.75 24.43 1.38
CA SER A 156 -7.76 24.44 2.46
C SER A 156 -7.80 23.17 3.30
N TRP A 157 -6.67 22.83 3.91
CA TRP A 157 -6.61 21.83 4.97
C TRP A 157 -7.16 22.41 6.28
N GLY A 158 -7.96 21.62 6.99
CA GLY A 158 -8.40 21.94 8.34
C GLY A 158 -7.30 21.75 9.37
N ALA A 159 -7.54 22.25 10.59
CA ALA A 159 -6.67 21.96 11.72
C ALA A 159 -6.65 20.43 11.97
N PRO A 160 -5.48 19.82 12.14
CA PRO A 160 -5.36 18.40 12.42
C PRO A 160 -5.96 18.05 13.78
N ALA A 161 -6.58 16.87 13.86
CA ALA A 161 -7.08 16.28 15.09
C ALA A 161 -6.37 14.94 15.34
N PRO A 162 -6.13 14.55 16.60
CA PRO A 162 -5.65 13.21 16.91
C PRO A 162 -6.63 12.14 16.45
N ILE A 163 -6.12 10.95 16.12
CA ILE A 163 -6.94 9.76 15.93
C ILE A 163 -7.05 9.05 17.28
N ASP A 164 -7.91 9.56 18.17
CA ASP A 164 -8.03 9.12 19.58
C ASP A 164 -8.10 7.59 19.77
N VAL A 165 -8.78 6.89 18.85
CA VAL A 165 -8.92 5.43 18.92
C VAL A 165 -7.60 4.71 18.64
N ALA A 166 -6.69 5.33 17.89
CA ALA A 166 -5.38 4.79 17.56
C ALA A 166 -4.31 5.18 18.57
N GLU A 167 -4.47 6.29 19.33
CA GLU A 167 -3.45 6.75 20.28
C GLU A 167 -3.07 5.69 21.31
N SER A 168 -1.79 5.64 21.64
CA SER A 168 -1.28 4.78 22.70
C SER A 168 -0.03 5.39 23.36
N ALA A 169 0.51 4.75 24.39
CA ALA A 169 1.78 5.17 24.98
C ALA A 169 3.01 4.74 24.15
N TYR A 170 2.77 4.22 22.95
CA TYR A 170 3.75 3.68 22.02
C TYR A 170 3.75 4.56 20.76
N ASP A 171 4.68 4.31 19.85
CA ASP A 171 4.73 5.07 18.60
C ASP A 171 3.74 4.50 17.59
N GLU A 172 3.02 5.38 16.90
CA GLU A 172 2.25 5.08 15.71
C GLU A 172 2.82 5.78 14.48
N ARG A 173 3.15 4.98 13.46
CA ARG A 173 3.93 5.40 12.29
C ARG A 173 3.44 4.77 11.00
N GLY A 174 3.94 5.26 9.86
CA GLY A 174 3.76 4.65 8.54
C GLY A 174 2.31 4.44 8.13
N ALA A 175 1.45 5.44 8.32
CA ALA A 175 0.02 5.30 8.07
C ALA A 175 -0.34 5.13 6.58
N ALA A 176 -1.40 4.37 6.32
CA ALA A 176 -2.04 4.17 5.02
C ALA A 176 -3.54 4.46 5.16
N VAL A 177 -4.00 5.58 4.59
CA VAL A 177 -5.41 5.98 4.67
C VAL A 177 -6.21 5.53 3.44
N ALA A 178 -7.28 4.76 3.66
CA ALA A 178 -8.15 4.26 2.61
C ALA A 178 -8.99 5.37 1.97
N ARG A 179 -9.64 5.06 0.84
CA ARG A 179 -10.55 5.98 0.16
C ARG A 179 -11.61 6.52 1.13
N HIS A 180 -11.84 7.84 1.08
CA HIS A 180 -12.71 8.60 2.00
C HIS A 180 -12.24 8.72 3.45
N GLY A 181 -11.10 8.12 3.81
CA GLY A 181 -10.49 8.28 5.12
C GLY A 181 -11.31 7.70 6.27
N VAL A 182 -12.06 6.64 6.01
CA VAL A 182 -12.81 5.89 7.05
C VAL A 182 -11.94 4.83 7.70
N ARG A 183 -11.08 4.18 6.91
CA ARG A 183 -10.20 3.12 7.36
C ARG A 183 -8.75 3.60 7.30
N VAL A 184 -8.00 3.39 8.38
CA VAL A 184 -6.59 3.73 8.48
C VAL A 184 -5.82 2.48 8.89
N PHE A 185 -4.77 2.16 8.14
CA PHE A 185 -3.77 1.17 8.48
C PHE A 185 -2.54 1.88 9.01
N PHE A 186 -1.84 1.32 9.97
CA PHE A 186 -0.65 1.94 10.55
C PHE A 186 0.21 0.92 11.26
N ALA A 187 1.46 1.27 11.52
CA ALA A 187 2.38 0.48 12.31
C ALA A 187 2.44 1.01 13.74
N SER A 188 2.50 0.13 14.74
CA SER A 188 2.71 0.50 16.13
C SER A 188 3.60 -0.50 16.85
N ASN A 189 4.50 -0.03 17.70
CA ASN A 189 5.31 -0.87 18.59
C ASN A 189 4.62 -1.13 19.95
N ARG A 190 3.28 -1.02 19.99
CA ARG A 190 2.50 -1.48 21.14
C ARG A 190 2.68 -3.00 21.33
N PRO A 191 2.88 -3.47 22.57
CA PRO A 191 2.98 -4.89 22.84
C PRO A 191 1.75 -5.62 22.33
N GLN A 192 1.95 -6.65 21.52
CA GLN A 192 0.89 -7.59 21.25
C GLN A 192 0.58 -8.36 22.53
N ALA A 193 -0.70 -8.69 22.75
CA ALA A 193 -1.06 -9.60 23.81
C ALA A 193 -0.34 -10.93 23.56
N SER A 194 0.68 -11.23 24.34
CA SER A 194 1.36 -12.51 24.31
C SER A 194 0.30 -13.63 24.38
N ALA A 195 0.51 -14.72 23.64
CA ALA A 195 -0.12 -15.99 24.00
C ALA A 195 0.01 -16.19 25.52
N PRO A 196 -1.02 -16.68 26.23
CA PRO A 196 -1.11 -16.59 27.68
C PRO A 196 0.11 -17.22 28.34
N GLY A 197 1.02 -16.37 28.79
CA GLY A 197 2.35 -16.72 29.27
C GLY A 197 2.98 -15.48 29.87
N ASP A 198 3.02 -15.51 31.20
CA ASP A 198 3.72 -14.59 32.10
C ASP A 198 3.03 -13.24 32.36
N GLY A 199 2.40 -13.18 33.53
CA GLY A 199 1.66 -12.03 34.02
C GLY A 199 2.54 -10.79 34.15
N ALA A 200 2.19 -9.74 33.41
CA ALA A 200 2.76 -8.42 33.57
C ALA A 200 2.01 -7.67 34.69
N ASP A 201 2.76 -7.32 35.74
CA ASP A 201 2.38 -6.40 36.80
C ASP A 201 2.17 -4.98 36.20
N SER A 202 0.94 -4.45 36.31
CA SER A 202 0.48 -3.25 35.60
C SER A 202 0.70 -1.95 36.39
N THR A 203 1.91 -1.67 36.85
CA THR A 203 2.17 -0.44 37.65
C THR A 203 3.30 0.45 37.14
N SER A 204 3.91 0.13 36.01
CA SER A 204 4.76 1.07 35.27
C SER A 204 4.54 0.88 33.78
N GLN A 205 4.19 1.97 33.08
CA GLN A 205 4.17 2.02 31.62
C GLN A 205 5.57 1.66 31.14
N PRO A 206 5.78 0.50 30.48
CA PRO A 206 7.10 0.19 29.95
C PRO A 206 7.42 1.24 28.89
N SER A 207 8.58 1.89 28.99
CA SER A 207 9.15 2.61 27.85
C SER A 207 9.15 1.66 26.65
N ALA A 208 8.51 2.07 25.56
CA ALA A 208 8.38 1.27 24.36
C ALA A 208 9.74 0.64 23.96
N PRO A 209 9.81 -0.67 23.67
CA PRO A 209 11.00 -1.21 23.04
C PRO A 209 11.22 -0.48 21.71
N ALA A 210 12.47 -0.11 21.42
CA ALA A 210 12.84 0.31 20.08
C ALA A 210 12.68 -0.91 19.15
N GLY A 211 11.76 -0.82 18.17
CA GLY A 211 11.44 -1.91 17.23
C GLY A 211 10.22 -2.75 17.63
N ASP A 212 9.97 -3.83 16.89
CA ASP A 212 8.76 -4.68 16.87
C ASP A 212 7.49 -3.92 16.48
N PHE A 213 7.60 -3.10 15.42
CA PHE A 213 6.44 -2.46 14.84
C PHE A 213 5.53 -3.50 14.19
N ASN A 214 4.26 -3.49 14.56
CA ASN A 214 3.24 -4.38 14.04
C ASN A 214 2.15 -3.57 13.33
N LEU A 215 1.54 -4.12 12.29
CA LEU A 215 0.46 -3.47 11.55
C LEU A 215 -0.88 -3.63 12.27
N TYR A 216 -1.60 -2.51 12.30
CA TYR A 216 -2.96 -2.39 12.82
C TYR A 216 -3.87 -1.73 11.78
N CYS A 217 -5.15 -1.97 11.92
CA CYS A 217 -6.20 -1.32 11.16
C CYS A 217 -7.24 -0.75 12.13
N VAL A 218 -7.73 0.46 11.85
CA VAL A 218 -8.84 1.07 12.58
C VAL A 218 -9.91 1.57 11.62
N ASP A 219 -11.18 1.36 12.00
CA ASP A 219 -12.33 1.96 11.35
C ASP A 219 -12.81 3.15 12.21
N LEU A 220 -12.62 4.35 11.67
CA LEU A 220 -12.90 5.60 12.38
C LEU A 220 -14.39 5.82 12.65
N LEU A 221 -15.28 5.07 12.00
CA LEU A 221 -16.73 5.13 12.24
C LEU A 221 -17.23 4.09 13.24
N ALA A 222 -16.44 3.05 13.52
CA ALA A 222 -16.86 1.95 14.37
C ALA A 222 -16.72 2.21 15.88
N SER A 223 -16.03 3.29 16.29
CA SER A 223 -15.67 3.58 17.69
C SER A 223 -15.08 2.37 18.42
N ALA A 224 -14.34 1.53 17.71
CA ALA A 224 -13.69 0.32 18.20
C ALA A 224 -12.17 0.53 18.23
N PRO A 225 -11.44 -0.17 19.14
CA PRO A 225 -9.99 -0.10 19.16
C PRO A 225 -9.39 -0.69 17.85
N PRO A 226 -8.16 -0.30 17.49
CA PRO A 226 -7.44 -0.86 16.36
C PRO A 226 -7.28 -2.38 16.49
N VAL A 227 -7.40 -3.06 15.36
CA VAL A 227 -7.27 -4.51 15.25
C VAL A 227 -5.93 -4.82 14.61
N ALA A 228 -5.15 -5.72 15.22
CA ALA A 228 -3.90 -6.21 14.64
C ALA A 228 -4.16 -6.96 13.33
N ILE A 229 -3.28 -6.78 12.35
CA ILE A 229 -3.32 -7.52 11.09
C ILE A 229 -2.49 -8.79 11.26
N ASP A 230 -3.00 -9.76 12.03
CA ASP A 230 -2.25 -10.98 12.40
C ASP A 230 -1.68 -11.75 11.20
N ALA A 231 -2.36 -11.69 10.05
CA ALA A 231 -1.88 -12.32 8.82
C ALA A 231 -0.64 -11.64 8.23
N ALA A 232 -0.48 -10.33 8.47
CA ALA A 232 0.64 -9.53 8.02
C ALA A 232 1.77 -9.44 9.04
N ASN A 233 1.44 -9.46 10.33
CA ASN A 233 2.39 -9.28 11.41
C ASN A 233 3.31 -10.50 11.58
N SER A 234 4.55 -10.25 11.99
CA SER A 234 5.53 -11.30 12.26
C SER A 234 6.32 -11.01 13.55
N GLY A 235 7.41 -11.72 13.81
CA GLY A 235 8.34 -11.37 14.90
C GLY A 235 9.37 -10.32 14.48
N ALA A 236 9.12 -9.63 13.37
CA ALA A 236 9.97 -8.65 12.73
C ALA A 236 9.19 -7.33 12.66
N ASP A 237 9.85 -6.24 12.29
CA ASP A 237 9.16 -4.98 12.04
C ASP A 237 8.33 -5.07 10.76
N GLU A 238 7.12 -4.53 10.84
CA GLU A 238 6.27 -4.16 9.72
C GLU A 238 5.93 -2.66 9.78
N MET A 239 6.30 -1.93 8.74
CA MET A 239 6.14 -0.47 8.68
C MET A 239 5.87 0.04 7.26
N GLY A 240 5.61 1.35 7.13
CA GLY A 240 5.49 2.03 5.84
C GLY A 240 4.31 1.50 4.99
N GLY A 241 3.08 1.84 5.36
CA GLY A 241 1.89 1.39 4.66
C GLY A 241 1.56 2.21 3.41
N ALA A 242 1.16 1.54 2.33
CA ALA A 242 0.48 2.17 1.20
C ALA A 242 -0.65 1.31 0.65
N LEU A 243 -1.74 1.95 0.20
CA LEU A 243 -2.89 1.26 -0.37
C LEU A 243 -2.89 1.34 -1.89
N SER A 244 -3.30 0.25 -2.51
CA SER A 244 -3.78 0.30 -3.90
C SER A 244 -4.92 1.30 -4.05
N PRO A 245 -5.07 2.01 -5.19
CA PRO A 245 -6.18 2.94 -5.39
C PRO A 245 -7.59 2.34 -5.21
N ALA A 246 -7.74 1.02 -5.38
CA ALA A 246 -9.01 0.31 -5.20
C ALA A 246 -9.24 -0.20 -3.76
N ASP A 247 -8.33 0.10 -2.83
CA ASP A 247 -8.30 -0.42 -1.46
C ASP A 247 -8.37 -1.96 -1.38
N ASP A 248 -7.82 -2.68 -2.37
CA ASP A 248 -7.82 -4.14 -2.42
C ASP A 248 -6.47 -4.78 -2.02
N PHE A 249 -5.41 -3.98 -1.91
CA PHE A 249 -4.11 -4.38 -1.36
C PHE A 249 -3.53 -3.31 -0.42
N LEU A 250 -2.93 -3.78 0.67
CA LEU A 250 -2.00 -3.04 1.50
C LEU A 250 -0.58 -3.49 1.18
N TYR A 251 0.29 -2.54 0.86
CA TYR A 251 1.72 -2.70 0.68
C TYR A 251 2.42 -2.20 1.93
N PHE A 252 3.47 -2.89 2.35
CA PHE A 252 4.22 -2.54 3.55
C PHE A 252 5.66 -3.04 3.47
N ALA A 253 6.55 -2.40 4.20
CA ALA A 253 7.93 -2.81 4.37
C ALA A 253 8.07 -3.75 5.58
N SER A 254 8.95 -4.75 5.49
CA SER A 254 9.27 -5.62 6.61
C SER A 254 10.70 -6.15 6.56
N ASN A 255 11.33 -6.27 7.72
CA ASN A 255 12.65 -6.91 7.90
C ASN A 255 12.56 -8.40 8.26
N ARG A 256 11.43 -9.05 7.93
CA ARG A 256 11.24 -10.49 8.14
C ARG A 256 12.27 -11.32 7.37
N GLU A 257 12.60 -12.49 7.91
CA GLU A 257 13.50 -13.44 7.26
C GLU A 257 13.02 -13.83 5.84
N GLY A 258 13.96 -13.94 4.90
CA GLY A 258 13.69 -14.29 3.51
C GLY A 258 13.56 -13.11 2.54
N GLY A 259 13.77 -11.89 3.03
CA GLY A 259 14.00 -10.70 2.23
C GLY A 259 15.35 -10.68 1.48
N ALA A 260 15.49 -9.79 0.51
CA ALA A 260 16.73 -9.51 -0.21
C ALA A 260 17.65 -8.53 0.52
N GLY A 261 17.10 -7.65 1.36
CA GLY A 261 17.80 -6.58 2.05
C GLY A 261 17.50 -6.55 3.56
N GLY A 262 17.69 -5.37 4.18
CA GLY A 262 17.32 -5.17 5.58
C GLY A 262 15.81 -4.96 5.74
N TYR A 263 15.17 -4.21 4.84
CA TYR A 263 13.71 -4.12 4.70
C TYR A 263 13.30 -4.39 3.26
N ASP A 264 12.33 -5.27 3.08
CA ASP A 264 11.74 -5.60 1.79
C ASP A 264 10.26 -5.21 1.75
N LEU A 265 9.72 -5.00 0.55
CA LEU A 265 8.31 -4.74 0.31
C LEU A 265 7.52 -6.03 0.14
N TYR A 266 6.40 -6.06 0.86
CA TYR A 266 5.39 -7.10 0.86
C TYR A 266 4.03 -6.47 0.57
N ARG A 267 3.07 -7.31 0.22
CA ARG A 267 1.67 -6.92 0.14
C ARG A 267 0.75 -7.97 0.72
N VAL A 268 -0.41 -7.53 1.17
CA VAL A 268 -1.50 -8.39 1.60
C VAL A 268 -2.80 -7.94 0.97
N ARG A 269 -3.61 -8.90 0.53
CA ARG A 269 -4.93 -8.61 -0.04
C ARG A 269 -5.91 -8.21 1.06
N LEU A 270 -6.64 -7.12 0.85
CA LEU A 270 -7.71 -6.68 1.72
C LEU A 270 -9.02 -7.37 1.28
N LEU A 271 -9.62 -8.15 2.17
CA LEU A 271 -10.92 -8.79 1.98
C LEU A 271 -11.94 -8.09 2.88
N PRO A 272 -13.26 -8.23 2.64
CA PRO A 272 -14.28 -7.56 3.43
C PRO A 272 -14.13 -7.77 4.95
N ASP A 273 -13.84 -9.01 5.37
CA ASP A 273 -13.78 -9.42 6.77
C ASP A 273 -12.47 -10.16 7.11
N ALA A 274 -11.44 -10.09 6.25
CA ALA A 274 -10.21 -10.85 6.41
C ALA A 274 -9.04 -10.22 5.65
N PHE A 275 -7.84 -10.75 5.91
CA PHE A 275 -6.64 -10.45 5.15
C PHE A 275 -6.21 -11.69 4.37
N GLY A 276 -5.70 -11.47 3.16
CA GLY A 276 -5.15 -12.54 2.32
C GLY A 276 -3.83 -13.08 2.84
N VAL A 277 -3.18 -13.89 2.02
CA VAL A 277 -1.80 -14.32 2.26
C VAL A 277 -0.86 -13.16 1.96
N VAL A 278 0.18 -12.99 2.78
CA VAL A 278 1.25 -12.04 2.50
C VAL A 278 2.10 -12.55 1.34
N GLU A 279 2.36 -11.66 0.39
CA GLU A 279 3.19 -11.89 -0.77
C GLU A 279 4.38 -10.95 -0.73
N ARG A 280 5.61 -11.48 -0.78
CA ARG A 280 6.81 -10.67 -1.02
C ARG A 280 6.79 -10.18 -2.46
N LEU A 281 7.14 -8.92 -2.70
CA LEU A 281 7.36 -8.43 -4.06
C LEU A 281 8.62 -9.06 -4.65
N ASP A 282 8.70 -9.09 -5.99
CA ASP A 282 9.84 -9.71 -6.66
C ASP A 282 11.12 -8.86 -6.55
N ASP A 283 12.24 -9.48 -6.92
CA ASP A 283 13.59 -8.91 -6.77
C ASP A 283 13.88 -7.72 -7.72
N THR A 284 12.93 -7.33 -8.60
CA THR A 284 13.05 -6.09 -9.36
C THR A 284 12.71 -4.86 -8.53
N ILE A 285 11.90 -5.05 -7.48
CA ILE A 285 11.55 -4.04 -6.50
C ILE A 285 12.40 -4.21 -5.24
N ASN A 286 12.50 -5.44 -4.75
CA ASN A 286 13.22 -5.75 -3.52
C ASN A 286 14.71 -5.92 -3.80
N THR A 287 15.52 -4.99 -3.33
CA THR A 287 16.96 -4.95 -3.59
C THR A 287 17.76 -5.42 -2.38
N ALA A 288 19.09 -5.27 -2.43
CA ALA A 288 19.95 -5.55 -1.28
C ALA A 288 19.95 -4.41 -0.25
N GLU A 289 19.35 -3.27 -0.59
CA GLU A 289 19.19 -2.09 0.28
C GLU A 289 17.87 -2.16 1.04
N ASP A 290 17.49 -1.07 1.72
CA ASP A 290 16.27 -1.00 2.52
C ASP A 290 15.13 -0.30 1.75
N GLU A 291 14.07 -1.04 1.47
CA GLU A 291 12.82 -0.49 0.94
C GLU A 291 11.77 -0.30 2.05
N ARG A 292 11.56 0.96 2.50
CA ARG A 292 10.83 1.27 3.75
C ARG A 292 9.54 2.08 3.62
N ALA A 293 9.27 2.69 2.47
CA ALA A 293 8.14 3.60 2.28
C ALA A 293 7.53 3.43 0.87
N PRO A 294 6.81 2.32 0.61
CA PRO A 294 6.17 2.08 -0.69
C PRO A 294 5.15 3.18 -0.99
N ILE A 295 5.03 3.61 -2.24
CA ILE A 295 4.00 4.57 -2.66
C ILE A 295 3.45 4.15 -4.02
N LEU A 296 2.14 3.94 -4.11
CA LEU A 296 1.56 3.53 -5.38
C LEU A 296 1.27 4.70 -6.31
N GLY A 297 1.74 4.56 -7.55
CA GLY A 297 1.36 5.43 -8.65
C GLY A 297 -0.12 5.25 -9.03
N LEU A 298 -0.65 6.25 -9.75
CA LEU A 298 -2.08 6.41 -10.10
C LEU A 298 -2.75 5.19 -10.73
N SER A 299 -1.99 4.39 -11.47
CA SER A 299 -2.50 3.19 -12.13
C SER A 299 -2.57 1.97 -11.22
N GLY A 300 -1.98 2.03 -10.02
CA GLY A 300 -1.80 0.90 -9.12
C GLY A 300 -0.75 -0.12 -9.57
N PHE A 301 0.00 0.17 -10.64
CA PHE A 301 1.01 -0.72 -11.23
C PHE A 301 2.43 -0.14 -11.17
N ARG A 302 2.62 0.94 -10.41
CA ARG A 302 3.91 1.54 -10.11
C ARG A 302 4.01 1.70 -8.61
N LEU A 303 5.16 1.33 -8.06
CA LEU A 303 5.50 1.40 -6.64
C LEU A 303 6.73 2.28 -6.48
#